data_AF-A0A350I6T9-F1
#
_entry.id   AF-A0A350I6T9-F1
#
_cell.length_a   1.000
_cell.length_b   1.000
_cell.length_c   1.000
_cell.angle_alpha   90.00
_cell.angle_beta   90.00
_cell.angle_gamma   90.00
#
_symmetry.space_group_name_H-M   'P 1'
#
loop_
_entity.id
_entity.type
_entity.pdbx_description
1 polymer ?
#
loop_
_entity_poly.entity_id
_entity_poly.type
_entity_poly.pdbx_seq_one_letter_code
_entity_poly.pdbx_strand_id
1 'polypeptide(L)' 'ARDVKGLYKKARAGEIENFTGIDSPYEIPLNPQIEIDTVAQSIVEACQLIIKQLFNQ' A
#
# COMPACT_ATOMS: atom_id res chain seq x y z
N ALA A 1 -13.88 -4.62 -3.43
CA ALA A 1 -12.43 -4.49 -3.13
C ALA A 1 -11.84 -3.38 -3.98
N ARG A 2 -10.81 -2.65 -3.52
CA ARG A 2 -10.25 -1.41 -4.12
C ARG A 2 -9.62 -1.58 -5.53
N ASP A 3 -9.97 -2.60 -6.32
CA ASP A 3 -9.38 -2.92 -7.63
C ASP A 3 -9.72 -1.89 -8.73
N VAL A 4 -9.23 -0.65 -8.56
CA VAL A 4 -9.57 0.52 -9.39
C VAL A 4 -9.24 0.29 -10.87
N LYS A 5 -8.20 -0.51 -11.13
CA LYS A 5 -7.69 -0.79 -12.47
C LYS A 5 -8.07 -2.19 -12.99
N GLY A 6 -8.80 -3.00 -12.20
CA GLY A 6 -9.14 -4.38 -12.58
C GLY A 6 -7.95 -5.35 -12.59
N LEU A 7 -6.79 -4.94 -12.05
CA LEU A 7 -5.55 -5.73 -12.12
C LEU A 7 -5.63 -6.96 -11.22
N TYR A 8 -6.24 -6.84 -10.04
CA TYR A 8 -6.42 -7.99 -9.15
C TYR A 8 -7.36 -9.02 -9.78
N LYS A 9 -8.41 -8.58 -10.47
CA LYS A 9 -9.32 -9.48 -11.21
C LYS A 9 -8.57 -10.26 -12.28
N LYS A 10 -7.74 -9.59 -13.09
CA LYS A 10 -6.94 -10.21 -14.16
C LYS A 10 -5.90 -11.20 -13.62
N ALA A 11 -5.17 -10.81 -12.58
CA ALA A 11 -4.19 -11.68 -11.93
C ALA A 11 -4.85 -12.94 -11.34
N ARG A 12 -6.01 -12.80 -10.68
CA ARG A 12 -6.78 -13.97 -10.19
C ARG A 12 -7.32 -14.87 -11.31
N ALA A 13 -7.50 -14.33 -12.51
CA ALA A 13 -7.88 -15.09 -13.70
C ALA A 13 -6.69 -15.76 -14.42
N GLY A 14 -5.45 -15.54 -13.94
CA GLY A 14 -4.23 -16.08 -14.56
C GLY A 14 -3.75 -15.28 -15.77
N GLU A 15 -4.30 -14.08 -16.02
CA GLU A 15 -3.90 -13.23 -17.15
C GLU A 15 -2.65 -12.40 -16.86
N ILE A 16 -2.24 -12.31 -15.58
CA ILE A 16 -1.04 -11.59 -15.13
C ILE A 16 -0.28 -12.51 -14.18
N GLU A 17 0.94 -12.85 -14.54
CA GLU A 17 1.86 -13.66 -13.72
C GLU A 17 2.70 -12.77 -12.79
N ASN A 18 3.20 -13.35 -11.70
CA ASN A 18 4.09 -12.72 -10.73
C ASN A 18 3.50 -11.45 -10.11
N PHE A 19 2.19 -11.46 -9.86
CA PHE A 19 1.45 -10.38 -9.25
C PHE A 19 1.61 -10.38 -7.73
N THR A 20 2.20 -9.29 -7.22
CA THR A 20 2.42 -9.10 -5.78
C THR A 20 1.13 -9.16 -4.97
N GLY A 21 1.10 -9.99 -3.93
CA GLY A 21 -0.07 -10.22 -3.09
C GLY A 21 -1.04 -11.29 -3.62
N ILE A 22 -0.72 -11.96 -4.74
CA ILE A 22 -1.44 -13.15 -5.24
C ILE A 22 -0.47 -14.33 -5.38
N ASP A 23 0.38 -14.31 -6.39
CA ASP A 23 1.33 -15.39 -6.75
C ASP A 23 2.80 -14.97 -6.55
N SER A 24 3.02 -13.71 -6.17
CA SER A 24 4.32 -13.18 -5.71
C SER A 24 4.21 -12.55 -4.31
N PRO A 25 5.19 -12.75 -3.41
CA PRO A 25 5.15 -12.19 -2.06
C PRO A 25 5.37 -10.68 -2.05
N TYR A 26 4.82 -10.01 -1.03
CA TYR A 26 5.20 -8.65 -0.65
C TYR A 26 6.05 -8.72 0.62
N GLU A 27 7.28 -8.20 0.56
CA GLU A 27 8.16 -8.13 1.72
C GLU A 27 7.91 -6.83 2.48
N ILE A 28 7.31 -6.95 3.66
CA ILE A 28 7.00 -5.80 4.52
C ILE A 28 8.32 -5.16 4.98
N PRO A 29 8.46 -3.81 4.92
CA PRO A 29 9.65 -3.14 5.43
C PRO A 29 9.87 -3.41 6.93
N LEU A 30 11.09 -3.79 7.30
CA LEU A 30 11.43 -4.05 8.71
C LEU A 30 11.56 -2.79 9.57
N ASN A 31 12.10 -1.71 8.99
CA ASN A 31 12.34 -0.45 9.69
C ASN A 31 11.93 0.74 8.79
N PRO A 32 10.63 0.93 8.52
CA PRO A 32 10.16 2.10 7.77
C PRO A 32 10.36 3.37 8.61
N GLN A 33 10.80 4.46 7.99
CA GLN A 33 10.89 5.77 8.66
C GLN A 33 9.50 6.30 9.04
N ILE A 34 8.49 6.04 8.21
CA ILE A 34 7.09 6.41 8.42
C ILE A 34 6.21 5.27 7.88
N GLU A 35 5.23 4.83 8.66
CA GLU A 35 4.20 3.86 8.27
C GLU A 35 2.82 4.53 8.23
N ILE A 36 2.02 4.22 7.22
CA ILE A 36 0.68 4.80 7.01
C ILE A 36 -0.34 3.67 6.83
N ASP A 37 -1.35 3.63 7.70
CA ASP A 37 -2.47 2.70 7.58
C ASP A 37 -3.60 3.36 6.75
N THR A 38 -3.63 3.03 5.46
CA THR A 38 -4.62 3.58 4.51
C THR A 38 -6.05 3.01 4.66
N VAL A 39 -6.27 2.10 5.62
CA VAL A 39 -7.58 1.58 6.02
C VAL A 39 -8.11 2.35 7.22
N ALA A 40 -7.25 2.61 8.22
CA ALA A 40 -7.63 3.31 9.43
C ALA A 40 -7.57 4.84 9.31
N GLN A 41 -6.77 5.39 8.37
CA GLN A 41 -6.54 6.83 8.24
C GLN A 41 -7.14 7.39 6.96
N SER A 42 -7.67 8.61 7.04
CA SER A 42 -7.99 9.42 5.87
C SER A 42 -6.72 9.95 5.21
N ILE A 43 -6.85 10.38 3.95
CA ILE A 43 -5.74 10.98 3.20
C ILE A 43 -5.18 12.21 3.92
N VAL A 44 -6.04 13.05 4.50
CA VAL A 44 -5.64 14.28 5.18
C VAL A 44 -4.82 13.96 6.44
N GLU A 45 -5.28 13.00 7.25
CA GLU A 45 -4.57 12.57 8.46
C GLU A 45 -3.19 11.97 8.14
N ALA A 46 -3.12 11.12 7.10
CA ALA A 46 -1.86 10.54 6.63
C ALA A 46 -0.86 11.62 6.18
N CYS A 47 -1.31 12.61 5.40
CA CYS A 47 -0.47 13.72 4.97
C CYS A 47 0.04 14.55 6.16
N GLN A 48 -0.82 14.85 7.14
CA GLN A 48 -0.42 15.58 8.34
C GLN A 48 0.62 14.81 9.16
N LEU A 49 0.46 13.49 9.30
CA LEU A 49 1.42 12.63 9.97
C LEU A 49 2.80 12.67 9.28
N ILE A 50 2.84 12.58 7.95
CA ILE A 50 4.08 12.64 7.17
C ILE A 50 4.78 13.99 7.38
N ILE A 51 4.06 15.10 7.24
CA ILE A 51 4.63 16.45 7.44
C ILE A 51 5.19 16.58 8.85
N LYS A 52 4.44 16.15 9.87
CA LYS A 52 4.88 16.20 11.28
C LYS A 52 6.19 15.45 11.49
N GLN A 53 6.36 14.26 10.90
CA GLN A 53 7.57 13.45 11.10
C GLN A 53 8.80 13.96 10.34
N LEU A 54 8.60 14.63 9.21
CA LEU A 54 9.72 15.14 8.40
C LEU A 54 10.25 16.50 8.89
N PHE A 55 9.39 17.34 9.46
CA PHE A 55 9.72 18.74 9.75
C PHE A 55 9.79 19.12 11.23
N ASN A 56 9.36 18.26 12.16
CA ASN A 56 9.44 18.52 13.60
C ASN A 56 10.52 17.70 14.30
N GLN A 57 11.66 17.46 13.62
CA GLN A 57 12.88 16.96 14.25
C GLN A 57 13.63 18.09 14.95
#